data_AF-A0A0J6VXP2-F1
#
_entry.id   AF-A0A0J6VXP2-F1
#
_cell.length_a   1.000
_cell.length_b   1.000
_cell.length_c   1.000
_cell.angle_alpha   90.00
_cell.angle_beta   90.00
_cell.angle_gamma   90.00
#
_symmetry.space_group_name_H-M   'P 1'
#
loop_
_entity.id
_entity.type
_entity.pdbx_description
1 polymer ?
#
loop_
_entity_poly.entity_id
_entity_poly.type
_entity_poly.pdbx_seq_one_letter_code
_entity_poly.pdbx_strand_id
1 'polypeptide(L)' 'MAERTPKKVVVSAAAAKKAGARATKASAKLEGRVIPADHRRSAAVKAYLAKQQSPKR' A
#
# COMPACT_ATOMS: atom_id res chain seq x y z
N MET A 1 23.89 15.55 -29.78
CA MET A 1 22.88 14.73 -29.07
C MET A 1 22.01 15.66 -28.25
N ALA A 2 20.69 15.66 -28.42
CA ALA A 2 19.82 16.60 -27.72
C ALA A 2 19.75 16.26 -26.22
N GLU A 3 20.08 17.22 -25.36
CA GLU A 3 19.94 17.10 -23.92
C GLU A 3 18.47 16.90 -23.56
N ARG A 4 18.14 15.70 -23.05
CA ARG A 4 16.82 15.45 -22.46
C ARG A 4 16.80 16.08 -21.08
N THR A 5 16.37 17.34 -20.98
CA THR A 5 16.07 17.95 -19.69
C THR A 5 14.88 17.22 -19.04
N PRO A 6 15.03 16.67 -17.83
CA PRO A 6 13.96 15.91 -17.20
C PRO A 6 12.80 16.85 -16.84
N LYS A 7 11.61 16.57 -17.40
CA LYS A 7 10.38 17.30 -17.07
C LYS A 7 9.96 16.98 -15.63
N LYS A 8 9.61 18.00 -14.85
CA LYS A 8 9.06 17.83 -13.49
C LYS A 8 7.66 17.22 -13.59
N VAL A 9 7.51 15.97 -13.14
CA VAL A 9 6.21 15.29 -13.03
C VAL A 9 5.77 15.33 -11.57
N VAL A 10 4.61 15.92 -11.30
CA VAL A 10 4.01 15.93 -9.96
C VAL A 10 3.03 14.78 -9.86
N VAL A 11 3.33 13.82 -8.99
CA VAL A 11 2.44 12.69 -8.66
C VAL A 11 1.61 13.03 -7.43
N SER A 12 0.32 12.66 -7.44
CA SER A 12 -0.53 12.84 -6.28
C SER A 12 -0.15 11.87 -5.15
N ALA A 13 -0.33 12.30 -3.89
CA ALA A 13 -0.07 11.45 -2.73
C ALA A 13 -0.88 10.14 -2.76
N ALA A 14 -2.11 10.19 -3.29
CA ALA A 14 -2.95 9.02 -3.46
C ALA A 14 -2.35 8.01 -4.47
N ALA A 15 -1.76 8.49 -5.57
CA ALA A 15 -1.09 7.64 -6.55
C ALA A 15 0.15 6.97 -5.94
N ALA A 16 0.97 7.73 -5.21
CA ALA A 16 2.13 7.18 -4.49
C ALA A 16 1.72 6.12 -3.47
N LYS A 17 0.66 6.36 -2.68
CA LYS A 17 0.12 5.39 -1.71
C LYS A 17 -0.37 4.10 -2.38
N LYS A 18 -1.07 4.22 -3.51
CA LYS A 18 -1.51 3.04 -4.29
C LYS A 18 -0.34 2.24 -4.85
N ALA A 19 0.72 2.90 -5.32
CA ALA A 19 1.93 2.23 -5.79
C ALA A 19 2.61 1.47 -4.65
N GLY A 20 2.77 2.10 -3.49
CA GLY A 20 3.31 1.44 -2.29
C GLY A 20 2.51 0.20 -1.88
N ALA A 21 1.18 0.30 -1.82
CA ALA A 21 0.32 -0.84 -1.48
C ALA A 21 0.47 -2.02 -2.48
N ARG A 22 0.65 -1.74 -3.77
CA ARG A 22 0.91 -2.77 -4.80
C ARG A 22 2.26 -3.44 -4.59
N ALA A 23 3.30 -2.65 -4.34
CA ALA A 23 4.64 -3.17 -4.07
C ALA A 23 4.66 -4.06 -2.83
N THR A 24 4.08 -3.62 -1.71
CA THR A 24 3.97 -4.41 -0.48
C THR A 24 3.23 -5.73 -0.71
N LYS A 25 2.13 -5.71 -1.47
CA LYS A 25 1.40 -6.95 -1.81
C LYS A 25 2.24 -7.90 -2.66
N ALA A 26 3.00 -7.38 -3.62
CA ALA A 26 3.89 -8.18 -4.46
C ALA A 26 5.01 -8.82 -3.62
N SER A 27 5.68 -8.04 -2.76
CA SER A 27 6.71 -8.55 -1.84
C SER A 27 6.16 -9.65 -0.92
N ALA A 28 4.98 -9.42 -0.32
CA ALA A 28 4.34 -10.44 0.51
C ALA A 28 4.02 -11.73 -0.27
N LYS A 29 3.68 -11.62 -1.57
CA LYS A 29 3.47 -12.79 -2.44
C LYS A 29 4.76 -13.54 -2.71
N LEU A 30 5.86 -12.83 -2.99
CA LEU A 30 7.18 -13.46 -3.23
C LEU A 30 7.69 -14.20 -1.98
N GLU A 31 7.42 -13.67 -0.80
CA GLU A 31 7.84 -14.26 0.48
C GLU A 31 6.84 -15.28 1.06
N GLY A 32 5.73 -15.56 0.37
CA GLY A 32 4.68 -16.46 0.88
C GLY A 32 3.94 -15.94 2.12
N ARG A 33 4.04 -14.65 2.44
CA ARG A 33 3.42 -13.99 3.62
C ARG A 33 2.05 -13.39 3.33
N VAL A 34 1.37 -13.85 2.27
CA VAL A 34 0.04 -13.35 1.91
C VAL A 34 -0.97 -13.85 2.93
N ILE A 35 -1.70 -12.93 3.56
CA ILE A 35 -2.80 -13.27 4.46
C ILE A 35 -3.98 -13.79 3.61
N PRO A 36 -4.43 -15.04 3.80
CA PRO A 36 -5.61 -15.57 3.11
C PRO A 36 -6.88 -14.77 3.41
N ALA A 37 -7.85 -14.80 2.49
CA ALA A 37 -9.12 -14.10 2.69
C ALA A 37 -9.87 -14.58 3.95
N ASP A 38 -9.83 -15.89 4.22
CA ASP A 38 -10.51 -16.52 5.35
C ASP A 38 -9.70 -16.50 6.65
N HIS A 39 -8.56 -15.82 6.67
CA HIS A 39 -7.70 -15.77 7.85
C HIS A 39 -8.38 -15.06 9.02
N ARG A 40 -8.66 -15.81 10.09
CA ARG A 40 -9.28 -15.29 11.32
C ARG A 40 -8.25 -14.49 12.14
N ARG A 41 -8.31 -13.17 12.03
CA ARG A 41 -7.50 -12.25 12.86
C ARG A 41 -7.99 -12.24 14.32
N SER A 42 -7.06 -12.11 15.25
CA SER A 42 -7.37 -11.92 16.68
C SER A 42 -8.10 -10.60 16.94
N ALA A 43 -8.80 -10.51 18.07
CA ALA A 43 -9.54 -9.31 18.46
C ALA A 43 -8.65 -8.06 18.54
N ALA A 44 -7.43 -8.20 19.08
CA ALA A 44 -6.45 -7.11 19.18
C ALA A 44 -6.05 -6.57 17.80
N VAL A 45 -5.78 -7.46 16.83
CA VAL A 45 -5.42 -7.07 15.46
C VAL A 45 -6.61 -6.38 14.77
N LYS A 46 -7.84 -6.87 14.95
CA LYS A 46 -9.04 -6.21 14.43
C LYS A 46 -9.21 -4.80 14.99
N ALA A 47 -9.05 -4.63 16.31
CA ALA A 47 -9.14 -3.32 16.96
C ALA A 47 -8.06 -2.36 16.46
N TYR A 48 -6.83 -2.85 16.26
CA TYR A 48 -5.74 -2.06 15.70
C TYR A 48 -6.05 -1.59 14.26
N LEU A 49 -6.51 -2.50 13.38
CA LEU A 49 -6.86 -2.15 12.00
C LEU A 49 -8.03 -1.15 11.95
N ALA A 50 -9.02 -1.29 12.83
CA ALA A 50 -10.13 -0.34 12.93
C ALA A 50 -9.66 1.06 13.33
N LYS A 51 -8.68 1.19 14.24
CA LYS A 51 -8.04 2.47 14.58
C LYS A 51 -7.29 3.10 13.41
N GLN A 52 -6.66 2.27 12.57
CA GLN A 52 -5.89 2.73 11.41
C GLN A 52 -6.78 3.09 10.20
N GLN A 53 -8.00 2.58 10.15
CA GLN A 53 -9.04 3.09 9.26
C GLN A 53 -9.53 4.44 9.82
N SER A 54 -8.80 5.52 9.51
CA SER A 54 -9.24 6.88 9.83
C SER A 54 -10.71 7.04 9.41
N PRO A 55 -11.57 7.68 10.24
CA PRO A 55 -12.93 7.96 9.84
C PRO A 55 -12.85 8.84 8.60
N LYS A 56 -13.29 8.32 7.45
CA LYS A 56 -13.51 9.12 6.25
C LYS A 56 -14.50 10.22 6.64
N ARG A 57 -14.02 11.46 6.71
CA ARG A 57 -14.83 12.64 6.45
C ARG A 57 -14.65 12.99 4.98
#